data_AF-A0A933JUC0-F1
#
_entry.id   AF-A0A933JUC0-F1
#
_cell.length_a   1.000
_cell.length_b   1.000
_cell.length_c   1.000
_cell.angle_alpha   90.00
_cell.angle_beta   90.00
_cell.angle_gamma   90.00
#
_symmetry.space_group_name_H-M   'P 1'
#
loop_
_entity.id
_entity.type
_entity.pdbx_description
1 polymer ?
#
loop_
_entity_poly.entity_id
_entity_poly.type
_entity_poly.pdbx_seq_one_letter_code
_entity_poly.pdbx_strand_id
1 'polypeptide(L)'
;MLVALVALMLLTEPATHRVAAAPKQKEPSKAAPTKPTPRAAAEVAPEPAPTRTSTSATRVVVFPIEPGKGVASATAYQASRIMLGALGEIPTIGVDRALRLSKELGIDVRREARSCREELTCFVQLGRAIGADRLLIGSIKKQKGRDGLILRFSVIDTKAARYFDSIVWALPNDAEATRVAVRAAMRQLFTTPDARLVLKVQPEDARVFFYGELVGFPPYRDGREVPFWSGTYHGRVERPGFVAKEIRAVIPAGPTRIAVQLEPDPFWVEPPPERAIRPTEILSLVPEAEEEDLGPQSPFANPVGWIGIAAGVGVATLGGLVMSAAQADYNEVSGEIRYTRDRTRTAFEAIEIRSDANARRTIGVSVILSGVLVAGASFMWMALSSEEETREE
;
A
#
# COMPACT_ATOMS: atom_id res chain seq x y z
N MET A 1 24.87 -43.85 -2.11
CA MET A 1 25.59 -42.77 -2.81
C MET A 1 24.68 -41.68 -3.40
N LEU A 2 23.53 -42.01 -4.00
CA LEU A 2 22.63 -41.00 -4.60
C LEU A 2 22.06 -39.97 -3.60
N VAL A 3 21.74 -40.40 -2.36
CA VAL A 3 21.23 -39.53 -1.28
C VAL A 3 22.26 -38.49 -0.82
N ALA A 4 23.56 -38.80 -0.96
CA ALA A 4 24.63 -37.87 -0.60
C ALA A 4 24.85 -36.76 -1.65
N LEU A 5 24.43 -36.98 -2.91
CA LEU A 5 24.61 -36.02 -3.99
C LEU A 5 23.55 -34.90 -3.96
N VAL A 6 22.33 -35.20 -3.52
CA VAL A 6 21.23 -34.22 -3.40
C VAL A 6 21.47 -33.25 -2.24
N ALA A 7 22.09 -33.71 -1.15
CA ALA A 7 22.46 -32.86 -0.02
C ALA A 7 23.57 -31.84 -0.36
N LEU A 8 24.42 -32.12 -1.36
CA LEU A 8 25.55 -31.26 -1.70
C LEU A 8 25.15 -30.08 -2.62
N MET A 9 24.04 -30.17 -3.36
CA MET A 9 23.59 -29.08 -4.24
C MET A 9 22.82 -27.96 -3.53
N LEU A 10 22.36 -28.18 -2.29
CA LEU A 10 21.61 -27.17 -1.51
C LEU A 10 22.50 -26.17 -0.74
N LEU A 11 23.83 -26.24 -0.87
CA LEU A 11 24.79 -25.45 -0.08
C LEU A 11 25.54 -24.35 -0.85
N THR A 12 25.10 -23.95 -2.05
CA THR A 12 25.77 -22.89 -2.82
C THR A 12 25.07 -21.54 -2.68
N GLU A 13 25.68 -20.63 -1.91
CA GLU A 13 25.22 -19.25 -1.68
C GLU A 13 25.46 -18.35 -2.93
N PRO A 14 24.55 -17.40 -3.24
CA PRO A 14 24.76 -16.45 -4.34
C PRO A 14 25.66 -15.26 -3.93
N ALA A 15 26.64 -14.96 -4.78
CA ALA A 15 27.59 -13.87 -4.64
C ALA A 15 26.93 -12.47 -4.71
N THR A 16 27.26 -11.60 -3.76
CA THR A 16 26.78 -10.21 -3.67
C THR A 16 27.63 -9.25 -4.52
N HIS A 17 27.00 -8.58 -5.49
CA HIS A 17 27.63 -7.52 -6.28
C HIS A 17 27.63 -6.17 -5.52
N ARG A 18 28.82 -5.59 -5.31
CA ARG A 18 29.03 -4.22 -4.82
C ARG A 18 28.80 -3.20 -5.96
N VAL A 19 27.91 -2.23 -5.75
CA VAL A 19 27.70 -1.08 -6.65
C VAL A 19 28.51 0.13 -6.15
N ALA A 20 29.28 0.73 -7.07
CA ALA A 20 30.18 1.85 -6.84
C ALA A 20 29.47 3.21 -6.74
N ALA A 21 30.09 4.14 -6.01
CA ALA A 21 29.57 5.47 -5.69
C ALA A 21 29.67 6.48 -6.85
N ALA A 22 28.69 7.39 -6.90
CA ALA A 22 28.54 8.45 -7.92
C ALA A 22 29.39 9.71 -7.65
N PRO A 23 29.75 10.50 -8.69
CA PRO A 23 30.53 11.74 -8.53
C PRO A 23 29.66 12.99 -8.33
N LYS A 24 30.23 13.98 -7.62
CA LYS A 24 29.66 15.29 -7.24
C LYS A 24 29.52 16.25 -8.44
N GLN A 25 28.37 16.92 -8.55
CA GLN A 25 28.12 18.01 -9.50
C GLN A 25 28.40 19.40 -8.88
N LYS A 26 28.97 20.29 -9.72
CA LYS A 26 29.38 21.68 -9.47
C LYS A 26 28.20 22.65 -9.61
N GLU A 27 28.05 23.60 -8.69
CA GLU A 27 27.18 24.77 -8.79
C GLU A 27 27.73 25.83 -9.75
N PRO A 28 26.86 26.52 -10.53
CA PRO A 28 27.18 27.83 -11.06
C PRO A 28 26.20 28.93 -10.60
N SER A 29 26.82 29.94 -10.00
CA SER A 29 26.77 31.38 -10.31
C SER A 29 25.45 32.16 -10.32
N LYS A 30 25.47 33.20 -9.48
CA LYS A 30 24.54 34.31 -9.25
C LYS A 30 24.40 35.24 -10.46
N ALA A 31 23.17 35.64 -10.80
CA ALA A 31 22.88 36.79 -11.66
C ALA A 31 22.09 37.87 -10.88
N ALA A 32 22.39 39.13 -11.20
CA ALA A 32 22.04 40.36 -10.48
C ALA A 32 20.61 40.90 -10.79
N PRO A 33 20.05 41.80 -9.95
CA PRO A 33 18.71 42.35 -10.12
C PRO A 33 18.68 43.70 -10.86
N THR A 34 17.70 43.88 -11.75
CA THR A 34 17.36 45.17 -12.38
C THR A 34 16.19 45.86 -11.66
N LYS A 35 16.35 47.17 -11.43
CA LYS A 35 15.48 48.08 -10.66
C LYS A 35 14.41 48.74 -11.58
N PRO A 36 13.23 49.14 -11.06
CA PRO A 36 12.06 49.50 -11.87
C PRO A 36 11.92 51.01 -12.13
N THR A 37 11.12 51.37 -13.15
CA THR A 37 10.71 52.75 -13.47
C THR A 37 9.21 52.93 -13.21
N PRO A 38 8.76 53.95 -12.46
CA PRO A 38 7.34 54.25 -12.26
C PRO A 38 6.82 55.27 -13.28
N ARG A 39 5.61 55.05 -13.78
CA ARG A 39 4.86 56.02 -14.60
C ARG A 39 3.64 56.48 -13.81
N ALA A 40 3.63 57.76 -13.44
CA ALA A 40 2.49 58.43 -12.81
C ALA A 40 1.36 58.62 -13.84
N ALA A 41 0.13 58.29 -13.44
CA ALA A 41 -1.09 58.62 -14.16
C ALA A 41 -2.15 59.07 -13.15
N ALA A 42 -2.96 60.03 -13.61
CA ALA A 42 -3.77 60.95 -12.85
C ALA A 42 -4.89 60.31 -12.01
N GLU A 43 -5.16 60.95 -10.89
CA GLU A 43 -6.14 60.63 -9.86
C GLU A 43 -7.55 61.08 -10.32
N VAL A 44 -8.41 60.10 -10.61
CA VAL A 44 -9.85 60.29 -10.84
C VAL A 44 -10.55 60.01 -9.51
N ALA A 45 -11.36 60.96 -9.05
CA ALA A 45 -12.10 60.86 -7.80
C ALA A 45 -13.01 59.61 -7.78
N PRO A 46 -12.85 58.68 -6.82
CA PRO A 46 -13.58 57.42 -6.81
C PRO A 46 -15.03 57.62 -6.37
N GLU A 47 -15.94 57.09 -7.19
CA GLU A 47 -17.33 56.82 -6.86
C GLU A 47 -17.42 56.03 -5.54
N PRO A 48 -18.34 56.39 -4.60
CA PRO A 48 -18.41 55.77 -3.28
C PRO A 48 -18.66 54.26 -3.43
N ALA A 49 -17.64 53.47 -3.11
CA ALA A 49 -17.65 52.04 -3.28
C ALA A 49 -18.81 51.39 -2.50
N PRO A 50 -19.53 50.43 -3.10
CA PRO A 50 -20.60 49.72 -2.42
C PRO A 50 -20.07 49.13 -1.11
N THR A 51 -20.80 49.36 -0.02
CA THR A 51 -20.51 48.86 1.32
C THR A 51 -20.46 47.34 1.28
N ARG A 52 -19.27 46.76 1.03
CA ARG A 52 -19.05 45.31 1.00
C ARG A 52 -19.38 44.79 2.39
N THR A 53 -20.47 44.04 2.49
CA THR A 53 -20.80 43.26 3.68
C THR A 53 -19.70 42.22 3.85
N SER A 54 -18.69 42.56 4.64
CA SER A 54 -17.56 41.71 4.97
C SER A 54 -18.10 40.49 5.72
N THR A 55 -18.38 39.41 5.01
CA THR A 55 -18.58 38.10 5.64
C THR A 55 -17.29 37.79 6.37
N SER A 56 -17.33 37.80 7.71
CA SER A 56 -16.13 37.61 8.52
C SER A 56 -15.48 36.27 8.16
N ALA A 57 -14.28 36.31 7.58
CA ALA A 57 -13.54 35.12 7.21
C ALA A 57 -13.34 34.21 8.44
N THR A 58 -13.48 32.90 8.25
CA THR A 58 -13.29 31.93 9.34
C THR A 58 -11.84 31.97 9.79
N ARG A 59 -11.59 32.26 11.07
CA ARG A 59 -10.24 32.39 11.60
C ARG A 59 -9.66 31.02 11.97
N VAL A 60 -8.70 30.55 11.18
CA VAL A 60 -8.03 29.26 11.36
C VAL A 60 -6.62 29.48 11.91
N VAL A 61 -6.34 28.94 13.09
CA VAL A 61 -4.98 28.91 13.63
C VAL A 61 -4.30 27.61 13.22
N VAL A 62 -3.15 27.75 12.58
CA VAL A 62 -2.39 26.65 12.00
C VAL A 62 -1.15 26.37 12.84
N PHE A 63 -1.03 25.14 13.32
CA PHE A 63 0.15 24.63 13.99
C PHE A 63 1.16 24.07 12.98
N PRO A 64 2.48 24.19 13.22
CA PRO A 64 3.47 23.49 12.40
C PRO A 64 3.20 21.98 12.40
N ILE A 65 3.37 21.34 11.26
CA ILE A 65 3.26 19.88 11.14
C ILE A 65 4.35 19.24 11.99
N GLU A 66 3.95 18.33 12.87
CA GLU A 66 4.90 17.60 13.73
C GLU A 66 5.62 16.50 12.94
N PRO A 67 6.97 16.46 12.94
CA PRO A 67 7.70 15.32 12.41
C PRO A 67 7.55 14.13 13.38
N GLY A 68 6.97 13.05 12.89
CA GLY A 68 6.93 11.76 13.55
C GLY A 68 8.21 10.96 13.33
N LYS A 69 8.24 9.75 13.91
CA LYS A 69 9.39 8.84 13.81
C LYS A 69 9.76 8.59 12.34
N GLY A 70 11.05 8.73 12.04
CA GLY A 70 11.61 8.44 10.72
C GLY A 70 11.42 9.51 9.65
N VAL A 71 10.93 10.71 10.01
CA VAL A 71 10.79 11.84 9.08
C VAL A 71 11.71 12.99 9.50
N ALA A 72 12.45 13.56 8.56
CA ALA A 72 13.30 14.71 8.82
C ALA A 72 12.45 15.96 9.15
N SER A 73 12.90 16.77 10.11
CA SER A 73 12.23 18.03 10.49
C SER A 73 12.10 19.00 9.31
N ALA A 74 13.04 18.97 8.35
CA ALA A 74 13.00 19.78 7.14
C ALA A 74 11.77 19.44 6.26
N THR A 75 11.41 18.16 6.13
CA THR A 75 10.23 17.70 5.39
C THR A 75 8.95 18.23 6.04
N ALA A 76 8.82 18.10 7.36
CA ALA A 76 7.65 18.61 8.10
C ALA A 76 7.55 20.14 8.03
N TYR A 77 8.69 20.85 8.08
CA TYR A 77 8.76 22.29 7.90
C TYR A 77 8.31 22.73 6.50
N GLN A 78 8.80 22.05 5.45
CA GLN A 78 8.40 22.32 4.07
C GLN A 78 6.89 22.07 3.88
N ALA A 79 6.37 20.95 4.36
CA ALA A 79 4.95 20.64 4.33
C ALA A 79 4.13 21.72 5.07
N SER A 80 4.63 22.24 6.20
CA SER A 80 3.97 23.34 6.93
C SER A 80 3.89 24.63 6.12
N ARG A 81 4.94 24.97 5.36
CA ARG A 81 4.93 26.15 4.48
C ARG A 81 3.93 25.99 3.34
N ILE A 82 3.85 24.79 2.76
CA ILE A 82 2.91 24.48 1.68
C ILE A 82 1.47 24.57 2.19
N MET A 83 1.20 24.03 3.38
CA MET A 83 -0.09 24.11 4.07
C MET A 83 -0.55 25.56 4.26
N LEU A 84 0.34 26.42 4.78
CA LEU A 84 0.05 27.83 4.98
C LEU A 84 -0.22 28.58 3.67
N GLY A 85 0.54 28.26 2.61
CA GLY A 85 0.31 28.81 1.28
C GLY A 85 -1.04 28.39 0.71
N ALA A 86 -1.36 27.09 0.78
CA ALA A 86 -2.60 26.53 0.26
C ALA A 86 -3.85 27.09 0.98
N LEU A 87 -3.79 27.28 2.30
CA LEU A 87 -4.89 27.90 3.04
C LEU A 87 -5.06 29.39 2.71
N GLY A 88 -3.95 30.10 2.46
CA GLY A 88 -4.00 31.50 2.03
C GLY A 88 -4.61 31.71 0.64
N GLU A 89 -4.72 30.65 -0.17
CA GLU A 89 -5.41 30.67 -1.47
C GLU A 89 -6.95 30.55 -1.31
N ILE A 90 -7.48 30.26 -0.12
CA ILE A 90 -8.92 30.08 0.13
C ILE A 90 -9.53 31.39 0.68
N PRO A 91 -10.37 32.11 -0.08
CA PRO A 91 -10.78 33.48 0.25
C PRO A 91 -11.68 33.59 1.49
N THR A 92 -12.31 32.49 1.92
CA THR A 92 -13.21 32.45 3.08
C THR A 92 -12.49 32.21 4.40
N ILE A 93 -11.16 32.08 4.39
CA ILE A 93 -10.35 31.71 5.55
C ILE A 93 -9.35 32.82 5.89
N GLY A 94 -9.37 33.26 7.15
CA GLY A 94 -8.27 34.03 7.74
C GLY A 94 -7.27 33.07 8.39
N VAL A 95 -6.02 33.06 7.93
CA VAL A 95 -4.98 32.14 8.42
C VAL A 95 -4.05 32.83 9.41
N ASP A 96 -4.03 32.33 10.65
CA ASP A 96 -3.09 32.76 11.68
C ASP A 96 -2.06 31.67 12.00
N ARG A 97 -0.79 32.05 12.07
CA ARG A 97 0.29 31.13 12.44
C ARG A 97 0.40 31.08 13.96
N ALA A 98 0.40 29.88 14.54
CA ALA A 98 0.61 29.71 15.98
C ALA A 98 1.89 30.42 16.47
N LEU A 99 2.97 30.43 15.68
CA LEU A 99 4.22 31.13 16.01
C LEU A 99 4.07 32.66 16.13
N ARG A 100 3.20 33.26 15.30
CA ARG A 100 2.93 34.70 15.36
C ARG A 100 2.15 35.02 16.64
N LEU A 101 1.12 34.23 16.92
CA LEU A 101 0.33 34.35 18.14
C LEU A 101 1.18 34.15 19.40
N SER A 102 2.14 33.23 19.38
CA SER A 102 3.06 33.06 20.53
C SER A 102 3.85 34.32 20.85
N LYS A 103 4.26 35.08 19.82
CA LYS A 103 4.98 36.34 20.00
C LYS A 103 4.06 37.46 20.49
N GLU A 104 2.85 37.53 19.94
CA GLU A 104 1.87 38.57 20.29
C GLU A 104 1.31 38.38 21.71
N LEU A 105 1.12 37.13 22.14
CA LEU A 105 0.56 36.79 23.46
C LEU A 105 1.61 36.58 24.55
N GLY A 106 2.90 36.51 24.21
CA GLY A 106 3.98 36.23 25.17
C GLY A 106 3.96 34.80 25.76
N ILE A 107 3.19 33.88 25.17
CA ILE A 107 3.07 32.48 25.59
C ILE A 107 3.51 31.53 24.47
N ASP A 108 4.17 30.41 24.80
CA ASP A 108 4.53 29.41 23.80
C ASP A 108 3.34 28.50 23.47
N VAL A 109 2.43 29.00 22.63
CA VAL A 109 1.24 28.28 22.13
C VAL A 109 1.61 26.90 21.55
N ARG A 110 2.82 26.72 21.01
CA ARG A 110 3.27 25.42 20.46
C ARG A 110 3.65 24.44 21.55
N ARG A 111 4.15 24.92 22.70
CA ARG A 111 4.40 24.07 23.86
C ARG A 111 3.08 23.61 24.47
N GLU A 112 2.12 24.52 24.62
CA GLU A 112 0.79 24.19 25.14
C GLU A 112 0.01 23.24 24.22
N ALA A 113 0.04 23.45 22.90
CA ALA A 113 -0.57 22.50 21.96
C ALA A 113 0.05 21.10 22.02
N ARG A 114 1.35 21.01 22.33
CA ARG A 114 2.05 19.72 22.50
C ARG A 114 1.72 19.03 23.81
N SER A 115 1.41 19.76 24.88
CA SER A 115 0.89 19.15 26.11
C SER A 115 -0.55 18.66 25.93
N CYS A 116 -1.34 19.29 25.06
CA CYS A 116 -2.71 18.85 24.74
C CYS A 116 -2.82 17.54 23.90
N ARG A 117 -1.73 16.79 23.68
CA ARG A 117 -1.52 15.84 22.55
C ARG A 117 -2.64 14.83 22.25
N GLU A 118 -3.56 14.56 23.18
CA GLU A 118 -4.70 13.67 22.98
C GLU A 118 -6.03 14.23 23.54
N GLU A 119 -6.01 15.40 24.16
CA GLU A 119 -7.14 15.97 24.86
C GLU A 119 -7.82 17.06 24.02
N LEU A 120 -8.93 16.70 23.38
CA LEU A 120 -9.74 17.63 22.59
C LEU A 120 -10.17 18.85 23.41
N THR A 121 -10.53 18.67 24.68
CA THR A 121 -10.91 19.74 25.61
C THR A 121 -9.79 20.77 25.80
N CYS A 122 -8.54 20.31 25.92
CA CYS A 122 -7.36 21.18 26.01
C CYS A 122 -7.18 22.02 24.74
N PHE A 123 -7.30 21.41 23.55
CA PHE A 123 -7.25 22.15 22.28
C PHE A 123 -8.39 23.17 22.14
N VAL A 124 -9.59 22.82 22.56
CA VAL A 124 -10.75 23.73 22.51
C VAL A 124 -10.53 24.95 23.42
N GLN A 125 -10.03 24.74 24.64
CA GLN A 125 -9.70 25.84 25.56
C GLN A 125 -8.60 26.74 24.98
N LEU A 126 -7.53 26.14 24.45
CA LEU A 126 -6.46 26.89 23.78
C LEU A 126 -6.99 27.71 22.60
N GLY A 127 -7.85 27.11 21.77
CA GLY A 127 -8.45 27.76 20.61
C GLY A 127 -9.37 28.92 20.98
N ARG A 128 -10.16 28.78 22.05
CA ARG A 128 -10.99 29.86 22.59
C ARG A 128 -10.13 31.00 23.16
N ALA A 129 -9.06 30.67 23.90
CA ALA A 129 -8.15 31.66 24.48
C ALA A 129 -7.47 32.53 23.43
N ILE A 130 -7.11 31.97 22.26
CA ILE A 130 -6.49 32.72 21.16
C ILE A 130 -7.52 33.30 20.17
N GLY A 131 -8.82 33.11 20.41
CA GLY A 131 -9.91 33.59 19.56
C GLY A 131 -9.93 32.97 18.17
N ALA A 132 -9.55 31.70 18.03
CA ALA A 132 -9.62 30.95 16.77
C ALA A 132 -11.00 30.32 16.62
N ASP A 133 -11.58 30.34 15.41
CA ASP A 133 -12.79 29.56 15.09
C ASP A 133 -12.44 28.08 14.91
N ARG A 134 -11.28 27.82 14.31
CA ARG A 134 -10.78 26.46 14.05
C ARG A 134 -9.29 26.35 14.33
N LEU A 135 -8.87 25.17 14.79
CA LEU A 135 -7.47 24.80 14.89
C LEU A 135 -7.15 23.73 13.85
N LEU A 136 -6.04 23.91 13.13
CA LEU A 136 -5.51 22.90 12.22
C LEU A 136 -4.20 22.35 12.80
N ILE A 137 -4.22 21.06 13.13
CA ILE A 137 -3.06 20.31 13.58
C ILE A 137 -2.69 19.26 12.53
N GLY A 138 -1.39 19.01 12.38
CA GLY A 138 -0.88 18.06 11.40
C GLY A 138 0.32 17.28 11.92
N SER A 139 0.48 16.05 11.43
CA SER A 139 1.67 15.25 11.68
C SER A 139 2.06 14.47 10.43
N ILE A 140 3.36 14.23 10.27
CA ILE A 140 3.90 13.42 9.17
C ILE A 140 4.87 12.39 9.73
N LYS A 141 4.63 11.10 9.49
CA LYS A 141 5.47 10.01 10.01
C LYS A 141 5.84 9.03 8.91
N LYS A 142 6.94 8.30 9.06
CA LYS A 142 7.28 7.23 8.12
C LYS A 142 6.26 6.10 8.25
N GLN A 143 5.78 5.59 7.13
CA GLN A 143 4.92 4.42 7.13
C GLN A 143 5.73 3.21 7.61
N LYS A 144 5.22 2.49 8.61
CA LYS A 144 5.90 1.29 9.11
C LYS A 144 6.00 0.29 7.97
N GLY A 145 7.23 -0.13 7.69
CA GLY A 145 7.47 -1.08 6.64
C GLY A 145 7.11 -0.57 5.24
N ARG A 146 7.18 0.72 4.91
CA ARG A 146 7.16 1.15 3.49
C ARG A 146 8.08 2.35 3.33
N ASP A 147 8.57 2.56 2.10
CA ASP A 147 9.17 3.85 1.75
C ASP A 147 8.07 4.86 1.40
N GLY A 148 7.25 5.14 2.42
CA GLY A 148 6.10 6.02 2.32
C GLY A 148 5.97 6.87 3.56
N LEU A 149 5.15 7.90 3.47
CA LEU A 149 4.81 8.83 4.53
C LEU A 149 3.33 8.69 4.85
N ILE A 150 2.99 8.77 6.14
CA ILE A 150 1.61 8.94 6.59
C ILE A 150 1.46 10.39 7.00
N LEU A 151 0.64 11.12 6.24
CA LEU A 151 0.25 12.48 6.51
C LEU A 151 -1.12 12.47 7.22
N ARG A 152 -1.20 13.11 8.38
CA ARG A 152 -2.46 13.26 9.12
C ARG A 152 -2.73 14.74 9.36
N PHE A 153 -3.94 15.17 9.07
CA PHE A 153 -4.47 16.47 9.48
C PHE A 153 -5.76 16.29 10.25
N SER A 154 -5.96 17.13 11.26
CA SER A 154 -7.22 17.22 11.98
C SER A 154 -7.61 18.69 12.13
N VAL A 155 -8.87 18.98 11.87
CA VAL A 155 -9.48 20.29 12.10
C VAL A 155 -10.37 20.20 13.32
N ILE A 156 -10.15 21.08 14.28
CA ILE A 156 -10.93 21.16 15.51
C ILE A 156 -11.77 22.44 15.45
N ASP A 157 -13.08 22.30 15.62
CA ASP A 157 -14.00 23.43 15.79
C ASP A 157 -14.03 23.83 17.27
N THR A 158 -13.58 25.05 17.57
CA THR A 158 -13.43 25.54 18.95
C THR A 158 -14.77 25.98 19.55
N LYS A 159 -15.74 26.36 18.71
CA LYS A 159 -17.08 26.76 19.13
C LYS A 159 -17.90 25.52 19.44
N ALA A 160 -17.92 24.56 18.52
CA ALA A 160 -18.65 23.29 18.67
C ALA A 160 -17.93 22.26 19.55
N ALA A 161 -16.68 22.52 19.96
CA ALA A 161 -15.87 21.66 20.80
C ALA A 161 -15.74 20.21 20.28
N ARG A 162 -15.56 20.05 18.96
CA ARG A 162 -15.47 18.74 18.29
C ARG A 162 -14.43 18.73 17.18
N TYR A 163 -13.98 17.55 16.79
CA TYR A 163 -13.30 17.37 15.51
C TYR A 163 -14.30 17.69 14.39
N PHE A 164 -13.97 18.69 13.58
CA PHE A 164 -14.76 19.08 12.42
C PHE A 164 -14.55 18.06 11.30
N ASP A 165 -13.29 17.77 11.00
CA ASP A 165 -12.88 16.83 9.97
C ASP A 165 -11.44 16.34 10.24
N SER A 166 -11.08 15.20 9.67
CA SER A 166 -9.72 14.67 9.73
C SER A 166 -9.41 13.81 8.51
N ILE A 167 -8.19 13.92 8.02
CA ILE A 167 -7.69 13.08 6.93
C ILE A 167 -6.44 12.33 7.37
N VAL A 168 -6.31 11.10 6.89
CA VAL A 168 -5.13 10.24 7.09
C VAL A 168 -4.75 9.64 5.76
N TRP A 169 -3.64 10.11 5.21
CA TRP A 169 -3.21 9.82 3.85
C TRP A 169 -1.86 9.12 3.83
N ALA A 170 -1.78 8.05 3.05
CA ALA A 170 -0.54 7.35 2.72
C ALA A 170 0.03 7.92 1.41
N LEU A 171 1.26 8.42 1.47
CA LEU A 171 1.95 9.10 0.39
C LEU A 171 3.25 8.36 0.05
N PRO A 172 3.70 8.38 -1.22
CA PRO A 172 5.09 8.09 -1.54
C PRO A 172 6.04 9.00 -0.75
N ASN A 173 7.24 8.51 -0.40
CA ASN A 173 8.29 9.32 0.21
C ASN A 173 8.97 10.24 -0.82
N ASP A 174 8.19 11.15 -1.38
CA ASP A 174 8.58 12.09 -2.42
C ASP A 174 8.14 13.51 -2.04
N ALA A 175 9.02 14.48 -2.29
CA ALA A 175 8.79 15.87 -1.93
C ALA A 175 7.65 16.48 -2.77
N GLU A 176 7.54 16.08 -4.03
CA GLU A 176 6.48 16.54 -4.92
C GLU A 176 5.12 15.94 -4.51
N ALA A 177 5.07 14.63 -4.26
CA ALA A 177 3.90 13.93 -3.73
C ALA A 177 3.39 14.56 -2.42
N THR A 178 4.31 14.89 -1.51
CA THR A 178 3.98 15.60 -0.26
C THR A 178 3.38 16.98 -0.55
N ARG A 179 3.94 17.73 -1.50
CA ARG A 179 3.45 19.06 -1.88
C ARG A 179 2.03 19.02 -2.44
N VAL A 180 1.77 18.12 -3.39
CA VAL A 180 0.44 18.00 -4.00
C VAL A 180 -0.59 17.49 -2.99
N ALA A 181 -0.21 16.54 -2.13
CA ALA A 181 -1.07 16.00 -1.09
C ALA A 181 -1.44 17.08 -0.06
N VAL A 182 -0.49 17.86 0.45
CA VAL A 182 -0.81 18.93 1.40
C VAL A 182 -1.76 19.97 0.79
N ARG A 183 -1.61 20.31 -0.50
CA ARG A 183 -2.53 21.23 -1.19
C ARG A 183 -3.94 20.64 -1.33
N ALA A 184 -4.04 19.38 -1.78
CA ALA A 184 -5.32 18.68 -1.92
C ALA A 184 -6.04 18.54 -0.58
N ALA A 185 -5.29 18.20 0.49
CA ALA A 185 -5.77 18.11 1.85
C ALA A 185 -6.41 19.40 2.35
N MET A 186 -5.75 20.55 2.13
CA MET A 186 -6.27 21.85 2.58
C MET A 186 -7.55 22.24 1.85
N ARG A 187 -7.67 21.91 0.56
CA ARG A 187 -8.92 22.10 -0.17
C ARG A 187 -10.02 21.21 0.39
N GLN A 188 -9.76 19.91 0.54
CA GLN A 188 -10.75 18.96 1.03
C GLN A 188 -11.31 19.34 2.41
N LEU A 189 -10.44 19.76 3.33
CA LEU A 189 -10.82 20.10 4.71
C LEU A 189 -11.60 21.42 4.84
N PHE A 190 -11.51 22.33 3.86
CA PHE A 190 -12.02 23.70 4.01
C PHE A 190 -12.86 24.23 2.84
N THR A 191 -12.98 23.51 1.74
CA THR A 191 -13.83 23.89 0.60
C THR A 191 -14.86 22.81 0.30
N THR A 192 -15.94 23.21 -0.36
CA THR A 192 -16.85 22.24 -0.98
C THR A 192 -16.17 21.57 -2.19
N PRO A 193 -16.60 20.35 -2.55
CA PRO A 193 -16.21 19.74 -3.82
C PRO A 193 -16.47 20.66 -5.02
N ASP A 194 -15.46 20.84 -5.88
CA ASP A 194 -15.50 21.66 -7.09
C ASP A 194 -15.30 20.82 -8.38
N ALA A 195 -15.15 19.51 -8.23
CA ALA A 195 -15.00 18.55 -9.31
C ALA A 195 -16.05 17.43 -9.21
N ARG A 196 -16.24 16.72 -10.33
CA ARG A 196 -17.10 15.54 -10.42
C ARG A 196 -16.30 14.42 -11.07
N LEU A 197 -16.08 13.33 -10.35
CA LEU A 197 -15.23 12.23 -10.77
C LEU A 197 -16.08 11.05 -11.25
N VAL A 198 -15.78 10.52 -12.43
CA VAL A 198 -16.33 9.26 -12.94
C VAL A 198 -15.18 8.28 -13.13
N LEU A 199 -15.19 7.21 -12.35
CA LEU A 199 -14.20 6.13 -12.42
C LEU A 199 -14.77 4.98 -13.27
N LYS A 200 -14.09 4.66 -14.37
CA LYS A 200 -14.37 3.47 -15.18
C LYS A 200 -13.22 2.48 -14.99
N VAL A 201 -13.38 1.56 -14.05
CA VAL A 201 -12.34 0.59 -13.73
C VAL A 201 -12.69 -0.77 -14.28
N GLN A 202 -11.73 -1.40 -14.95
CA GLN A 202 -11.83 -2.78 -15.40
C GLN A 202 -10.76 -3.62 -14.70
N PRO A 203 -11.17 -4.67 -13.99
CA PRO A 203 -12.56 -5.10 -13.80
C PRO A 203 -13.36 -4.23 -12.79
N GLU A 204 -14.70 -4.33 -12.81
CA GLU A 204 -15.63 -3.40 -12.14
C GLU A 204 -15.61 -3.39 -10.60
N ASP A 205 -15.16 -4.48 -10.01
CA ASP A 205 -15.02 -4.71 -8.57
C ASP A 205 -13.63 -4.33 -8.04
N ALA A 206 -12.74 -3.82 -8.90
CA ALA A 206 -11.47 -3.27 -8.46
C ALA A 206 -11.66 -2.06 -7.54
N ARG A 207 -10.79 -1.95 -6.54
CA ARG A 207 -10.80 -0.88 -5.54
C ARG A 207 -9.84 0.21 -5.97
N VAL A 208 -10.30 1.46 -5.97
CA VAL A 208 -9.47 2.64 -6.26
C VAL A 208 -9.20 3.36 -4.95
N PHE A 209 -7.93 3.56 -4.65
CA PHE A 209 -7.50 4.35 -3.50
C PHE A 209 -6.85 5.63 -3.99
N PHE A 210 -7.18 6.79 -3.43
CA PHE A 210 -6.36 8.00 -3.53
C PHE A 210 -5.74 8.27 -2.17
N TYR A 211 -4.41 8.34 -2.13
CA TYR A 211 -3.65 8.50 -0.89
C TYR A 211 -4.03 7.48 0.21
N GLY A 212 -4.38 6.25 -0.18
CA GLY A 212 -4.80 5.19 0.74
C GLY A 212 -6.26 5.27 1.21
N GLU A 213 -7.00 6.31 0.84
CA GLU A 213 -8.44 6.43 1.07
C GLU A 213 -9.20 5.78 -0.08
N LEU A 214 -10.18 4.92 0.22
CA LEU A 214 -10.99 4.25 -0.80
C LEU A 214 -11.93 5.27 -1.45
N VAL A 215 -11.76 5.51 -2.75
CA VAL A 215 -12.48 6.55 -3.49
C VAL A 215 -13.65 5.92 -4.21
N GLY A 216 -14.75 5.74 -3.47
CA GLY A 216 -15.97 5.11 -3.96
C GLY A 216 -16.11 3.66 -3.52
N PHE A 217 -17.36 3.23 -3.34
CA PHE A 217 -17.69 1.85 -3.02
C PHE A 217 -17.97 1.09 -4.32
N PRO A 218 -17.48 -0.15 -4.49
CA PRO A 218 -17.96 -1.00 -5.55
C PRO A 218 -19.48 -1.23 -5.40
N PRO A 219 -20.23 -1.27 -6.51
CA PRO A 219 -19.72 -1.20 -7.87
C PRO A 219 -19.94 0.19 -8.48
N TYR A 220 -18.91 0.70 -9.17
CA TYR A 220 -18.99 1.84 -10.10
C TYR A 220 -19.86 1.54 -11.35
N ARG A 221 -20.82 0.62 -11.23
CA ARG A 221 -21.58 -0.04 -12.29
C ARG A 221 -22.36 0.92 -13.19
N ASP A 222 -22.61 2.13 -12.73
CA ASP A 222 -23.49 3.08 -13.42
C ASP A 222 -22.74 4.30 -13.99
N GLY A 223 -21.42 4.38 -13.85
CA GLY A 223 -20.68 5.59 -14.22
C GLY A 223 -21.13 6.85 -13.44
N ARG A 224 -21.62 6.66 -12.20
CA ARG A 224 -22.07 7.75 -11.34
C ARG A 224 -20.94 8.76 -11.08
N GLU A 225 -21.31 10.03 -11.19
CA GLU A 225 -20.44 11.14 -10.83
C GLU A 225 -20.35 11.25 -9.30
N VAL A 226 -19.13 11.18 -8.77
CA VAL A 226 -18.84 11.39 -7.35
C VAL A 226 -18.35 12.83 -7.18
N PRO A 227 -18.94 13.64 -6.28
CA PRO A 227 -18.40 14.97 -5.98
C PRO A 227 -16.99 14.81 -5.40
N PHE A 228 -16.06 15.58 -5.94
CA PHE A 228 -14.64 15.50 -5.60
C PHE A 228 -13.98 16.88 -5.61
N TRP A 229 -12.70 16.94 -5.22
CA TRP A 229 -11.93 18.18 -5.23
C TRP A 229 -10.94 18.19 -6.38
N SER A 230 -10.72 19.36 -6.97
CA SER A 230 -9.73 19.56 -8.02
C SER A 230 -8.32 19.52 -7.43
N GLY A 231 -7.42 18.79 -8.11
CA GLY A 231 -6.07 18.56 -7.63
C GLY A 231 -5.32 17.47 -8.39
N THR A 232 -4.09 17.20 -7.94
CA THR A 232 -3.33 16.03 -8.37
C THR A 232 -3.34 15.02 -7.25
N TYR A 233 -3.72 13.79 -7.56
CA TYR A 233 -3.86 12.69 -6.62
C TYR A 233 -2.96 11.52 -7.04
N HIS A 234 -2.26 10.95 -6.07
CA HIS A 234 -1.61 9.66 -6.25
C HIS A 234 -2.57 8.58 -5.78
N GLY A 235 -2.82 7.60 -6.63
CA GLY A 235 -3.73 6.52 -6.34
C GLY A 235 -3.17 5.16 -6.68
N ARG A 236 -3.85 4.15 -6.16
CA ARG A 236 -3.57 2.75 -6.40
C ARG A 236 -4.87 2.06 -6.71
N VAL A 237 -4.90 1.32 -7.80
CA VAL A 237 -6.03 0.50 -8.20
C VAL A 237 -5.65 -0.95 -8.01
N GLU A 238 -6.43 -1.70 -7.25
CA GLU A 238 -6.11 -3.08 -6.91
C GLU A 238 -7.34 -3.97 -6.88
N ARG A 239 -7.13 -5.23 -7.28
CA ARG A 239 -8.10 -6.32 -7.17
C ARG A 239 -7.33 -7.63 -6.97
N PRO A 240 -7.79 -8.54 -6.09
CA PRO A 240 -7.24 -9.90 -6.02
C PRO A 240 -7.22 -10.57 -7.40
N GLY A 241 -6.10 -11.18 -7.77
CA GLY A 241 -5.88 -11.77 -9.08
C GLY A 241 -5.50 -10.81 -10.21
N PHE A 242 -5.23 -9.55 -9.88
CA PHE A 242 -4.75 -8.56 -10.83
C PHE A 242 -3.51 -7.84 -10.29
N VAL A 243 -2.63 -7.41 -11.18
CA VAL A 243 -1.47 -6.60 -10.82
C VAL A 243 -1.95 -5.21 -10.39
N ALA A 244 -1.64 -4.82 -9.15
CA ALA A 244 -2.00 -3.49 -8.65
C ALA A 244 -1.32 -2.39 -9.50
N LYS A 245 -2.09 -1.35 -9.84
CA LYS A 245 -1.65 -0.26 -10.71
C LYS A 245 -1.61 1.05 -9.95
N GLU A 246 -0.43 1.65 -9.85
CA GLU A 246 -0.26 3.01 -9.34
C GLU A 246 -0.66 4.01 -10.43
N ILE A 247 -1.46 5.01 -10.08
CA ILE A 247 -1.98 6.03 -10.99
C ILE A 247 -1.71 7.43 -10.45
N ARG A 248 -1.45 8.38 -11.35
CA ARG A 248 -1.40 9.80 -11.03
C ARG A 248 -2.59 10.47 -11.71
N ALA A 249 -3.61 10.79 -10.94
CA ALA A 249 -4.84 11.41 -11.41
C ALA A 249 -4.74 12.94 -11.30
N VAL A 250 -4.88 13.65 -12.42
CA VAL A 250 -5.05 15.11 -12.43
C VAL A 250 -6.53 15.41 -12.64
N ILE A 251 -7.18 15.94 -11.61
CA ILE A 251 -8.62 16.21 -11.59
C ILE A 251 -8.80 17.73 -11.68
N PRO A 252 -9.15 18.28 -12.85
CA PRO A 252 -9.54 19.69 -12.96
C PRO A 252 -10.88 19.96 -12.25
N ALA A 253 -11.21 21.24 -12.05
CA ALA A 253 -12.56 21.63 -11.65
C ALA A 253 -13.57 21.21 -12.74
N GLY A 254 -14.75 20.75 -12.33
CA GLY A 254 -15.76 20.19 -13.24
C GLY A 254 -15.65 18.66 -13.45
N PRO A 255 -16.30 18.12 -14.50
CA PRO A 255 -16.40 16.68 -14.71
C PRO A 255 -15.10 16.09 -15.26
N THR A 256 -14.64 14.99 -14.65
CA THR A 256 -13.43 14.26 -15.02
C THR A 256 -13.73 12.76 -15.11
N ARG A 257 -13.37 12.13 -16.23
CA ARG A 257 -13.41 10.67 -16.39
C ARG A 257 -12.01 10.09 -16.29
N ILE A 258 -11.85 9.07 -15.45
CA ILE A 258 -10.62 8.28 -15.36
C ILE A 258 -10.96 6.85 -15.68
N ALA A 259 -10.31 6.30 -16.71
CA ALA A 259 -10.43 4.90 -17.09
C ALA A 259 -9.17 4.15 -16.68
N VAL A 260 -9.33 3.04 -15.95
CA VAL A 260 -8.21 2.21 -15.52
C VAL A 260 -8.51 0.76 -15.83
N GLN A 261 -7.63 0.12 -16.58
CA GLN A 261 -7.65 -1.32 -16.80
C GLN A 261 -6.50 -1.96 -16.03
N LEU A 262 -6.83 -2.98 -15.25
CA LEU A 262 -5.88 -3.85 -14.56
C LEU A 262 -5.55 -5.06 -15.43
N GLU A 263 -4.30 -5.51 -15.35
CA GLU A 263 -3.83 -6.72 -16.02
C GLU A 263 -3.98 -7.92 -15.08
N PRO A 264 -4.49 -9.07 -15.55
CA PRO A 264 -4.53 -10.29 -14.75
C PRO A 264 -3.14 -10.67 -14.25
N ASP A 265 -3.03 -11.08 -12.99
CA ASP A 265 -1.78 -11.59 -12.44
C ASP A 265 -1.63 -13.07 -12.82
N PRO A 266 -0.67 -13.45 -13.69
CA PRO A 266 -0.54 -14.83 -14.16
C PRO A 266 -0.13 -15.81 -13.05
N PHE A 267 0.28 -15.30 -11.88
CA PHE A 267 0.68 -16.12 -10.73
C PHE A 267 -0.40 -16.24 -9.66
N TRP A 268 -1.52 -15.54 -9.82
CA TRP A 268 -2.62 -15.65 -8.89
C TRP A 268 -3.39 -16.94 -9.11
N VAL A 269 -3.51 -17.73 -8.05
CA VAL A 269 -4.42 -18.87 -7.99
C VAL A 269 -5.54 -18.47 -7.05
N GLU A 270 -6.77 -18.41 -7.57
CA GLU A 270 -7.94 -18.11 -6.76
C GLU A 270 -7.99 -19.12 -5.61
N PRO A 271 -7.97 -18.66 -4.35
CA PRO A 271 -8.08 -19.59 -3.24
C PRO A 271 -9.39 -20.35 -3.44
N PRO A 272 -9.39 -21.69 -3.27
CA PRO A 272 -10.62 -22.45 -3.41
C PRO A 272 -11.68 -21.76 -2.55
N PRO A 273 -12.90 -21.56 -3.05
CA PRO A 273 -13.96 -20.98 -2.24
C PRO A 273 -13.97 -21.80 -0.96
N GLU A 274 -13.98 -21.12 0.19
CA GLU A 274 -13.89 -21.73 1.51
C GLU A 274 -15.07 -22.69 1.65
N ARG A 275 -14.93 -23.90 1.09
CA ARG A 275 -15.86 -24.99 1.25
C ARG A 275 -15.69 -25.27 2.71
N ALA A 276 -16.71 -24.98 3.50
CA ALA A 276 -16.77 -25.39 4.88
C ALA A 276 -16.54 -26.91 4.88
N ILE A 277 -15.29 -27.34 5.06
CA ILE A 277 -14.94 -28.75 5.13
C ILE A 277 -15.64 -29.21 6.39
N ARG A 278 -16.78 -29.87 6.24
CA ARG A 278 -17.39 -30.61 7.33
C ARG A 278 -16.38 -31.70 7.67
N PRO A 279 -15.84 -31.76 8.90
CA PRO A 279 -14.75 -32.68 9.25
C PRO A 279 -15.07 -34.18 9.12
N THR A 280 -16.24 -34.57 8.60
CA THR A 280 -16.79 -35.92 8.72
C THR A 280 -16.68 -36.81 7.48
N GLU A 281 -16.21 -36.34 6.31
CA GLU A 281 -16.27 -37.14 5.06
C GLU A 281 -14.96 -37.83 4.63
N ILE A 282 -13.81 -37.60 5.28
CA ILE A 282 -12.51 -38.13 4.79
C ILE A 282 -12.26 -39.60 5.23
N LEU A 283 -13.03 -40.14 6.18
CA LEU A 283 -12.78 -41.47 6.74
C LEU A 283 -13.46 -42.65 6.00
N SER A 284 -14.27 -42.41 4.96
CA SER A 284 -15.06 -43.48 4.31
C SER A 284 -14.53 -43.99 2.96
N LEU A 285 -13.38 -43.50 2.48
CA LEU A 285 -12.83 -43.85 1.17
C LEU A 285 -11.60 -44.77 1.21
N VAL A 286 -11.37 -45.49 2.31
CA VAL A 286 -10.46 -46.65 2.29
C VAL A 286 -11.31 -47.85 1.87
N PRO A 287 -11.27 -48.29 0.60
CA PRO A 287 -11.87 -49.57 0.24
C PRO A 287 -11.22 -50.65 1.11
N GLU A 288 -12.04 -51.46 1.79
CA GLU A 288 -11.56 -52.69 2.42
C GLU A 288 -10.94 -53.53 1.30
N ALA A 289 -9.61 -53.61 1.30
CA ALA A 289 -8.89 -54.43 0.35
C ALA A 289 -9.20 -55.89 0.67
N GLU A 290 -9.92 -56.57 -0.22
CA GLU A 290 -9.96 -58.03 -0.21
C GLU A 290 -8.55 -58.54 -0.48
N GLU A 291 -7.97 -59.28 0.47
CA GLU A 291 -6.68 -59.97 0.33
C GLU A 291 -6.80 -61.05 -0.76
N GLU A 292 -6.64 -60.68 -2.02
CA GLU A 292 -6.31 -61.63 -3.07
C GLU A 292 -4.84 -62.04 -2.89
N ASP A 293 -4.63 -63.32 -2.63
CA ASP A 293 -3.31 -63.95 -2.38
C ASP A 293 -2.47 -63.88 -3.68
N LEU A 294 -1.78 -62.76 -3.85
CA LEU A 294 -0.83 -62.53 -4.94
C LEU A 294 0.34 -63.51 -4.73
N GLY A 295 0.33 -64.60 -5.50
CA GLY A 295 1.35 -65.65 -5.40
C GLY A 295 2.80 -65.12 -5.46
N PRO A 296 3.78 -65.91 -5.00
CA PRO A 296 5.16 -65.46 -4.76
C PRO A 296 5.91 -64.94 -5.99
N GLN A 297 5.42 -65.20 -7.21
CA GLN A 297 5.98 -64.72 -8.47
C GLN A 297 5.35 -63.41 -8.96
N SER A 298 4.46 -62.79 -8.19
CA SER A 298 3.86 -61.53 -8.58
C SER A 298 4.94 -60.43 -8.60
N PRO A 299 5.03 -59.60 -9.66
CA PRO A 299 5.92 -58.43 -9.67
C PRO A 299 5.61 -57.48 -8.50
N PHE A 300 4.41 -57.54 -7.92
CA PHE A 300 4.00 -56.80 -6.75
C PHE A 300 4.50 -57.40 -5.41
N ALA A 301 5.19 -58.53 -5.40
CA ALA A 301 5.78 -59.11 -4.20
C ALA A 301 7.20 -58.57 -3.89
N ASN A 302 7.81 -57.78 -4.79
CA ASN A 302 9.16 -57.25 -4.59
C ASN A 302 9.17 -56.07 -3.59
N PRO A 303 9.68 -56.25 -2.36
CA PRO A 303 9.63 -55.21 -1.33
C PRO A 303 10.52 -54.01 -1.67
N VAL A 304 11.60 -54.22 -2.43
CA VAL A 304 12.54 -53.15 -2.81
C VAL A 304 11.87 -52.19 -3.80
N GLY A 305 11.10 -52.72 -4.74
CA GLY A 305 10.35 -51.92 -5.71
C GLY A 305 9.29 -51.03 -5.05
N TRP A 306 8.52 -51.59 -4.10
CA TRP A 306 7.54 -50.83 -3.32
C TRP A 306 8.17 -49.76 -2.43
N ILE A 307 9.33 -50.03 -1.81
CA ILE A 307 10.06 -49.01 -1.05
C ILE A 307 10.47 -47.85 -1.96
N GLY A 308 10.93 -48.13 -3.19
CA GLY A 308 11.27 -47.11 -4.18
C GLY A 308 10.07 -46.26 -4.61
N ILE A 309 8.93 -46.91 -4.91
CA ILE A 309 7.67 -46.22 -5.24
C ILE A 309 7.20 -45.35 -4.06
N ALA A 310 7.16 -45.90 -2.84
CA ALA A 310 6.75 -45.16 -1.65
C ALA A 310 7.66 -43.96 -1.38
N ALA A 311 8.98 -44.11 -1.55
CA ALA A 311 9.94 -43.01 -1.44
C ALA A 311 9.68 -41.93 -2.51
N GLY A 312 9.47 -42.33 -3.76
CA GLY A 312 9.16 -41.40 -4.86
C GLY A 312 7.85 -40.62 -4.62
N VAL A 313 6.79 -41.31 -4.20
CA VAL A 313 5.49 -40.70 -3.84
C VAL A 313 5.63 -39.76 -2.65
N GLY A 314 6.39 -40.15 -1.62
CA GLY A 314 6.66 -39.30 -0.46
C GLY A 314 7.38 -38.01 -0.83
N VAL A 315 8.42 -38.09 -1.68
CA VAL A 315 9.14 -36.92 -2.21
C VAL A 315 8.23 -36.03 -3.05
N ALA A 316 7.40 -36.61 -3.94
CA ALA A 316 6.46 -35.83 -4.75
C ALA A 316 5.41 -35.11 -3.88
N THR A 317 4.90 -35.78 -2.85
CA THR A 317 3.97 -35.18 -1.89
C THR A 317 4.60 -34.01 -1.13
N LEU A 318 5.86 -34.15 -0.69
CA LEU A 318 6.61 -33.07 -0.05
C LEU A 318 6.79 -31.86 -0.97
N GLY A 319 7.14 -32.09 -2.25
CA GLY A 319 7.25 -31.02 -3.24
C GLY A 319 5.92 -30.29 -3.47
N GLY A 320 4.81 -31.03 -3.49
CA GLY A 320 3.45 -30.49 -3.54
C GLY A 320 3.12 -29.60 -2.33
N LEU A 321 3.49 -30.02 -1.12
CA LEU A 321 3.31 -29.22 0.10
C LEU A 321 4.15 -27.94 0.09
N VAL A 322 5.39 -28.00 -0.41
CA VAL A 322 6.24 -26.80 -0.56
C VAL A 322 5.63 -25.82 -1.56
N MET A 323 5.10 -26.31 -2.69
CA MET A 323 4.41 -25.45 -3.67
C MET A 323 3.12 -24.84 -3.10
N SER A 324 2.31 -25.62 -2.37
CA SER A 324 1.06 -25.12 -1.80
C SER A 324 1.31 -24.10 -0.70
N ALA A 325 2.32 -24.31 0.15
CA ALA A 325 2.75 -23.34 1.15
C ALA A 325 3.27 -22.05 0.49
N ALA A 326 4.10 -22.16 -0.55
CA ALA A 326 4.58 -21.00 -1.29
C ALA A 326 3.43 -20.21 -1.96
N GLN A 327 2.43 -20.90 -2.50
CA GLN A 327 1.25 -20.26 -3.07
C GLN A 327 0.35 -19.64 -1.99
N ALA A 328 0.23 -20.26 -0.82
CA ALA A 328 -0.51 -19.71 0.32
C ALA A 328 0.15 -18.43 0.85
N ASP A 329 1.48 -18.45 1.03
CA ASP A 329 2.28 -17.26 1.40
C ASP A 329 2.12 -16.15 0.35
N TYR A 330 2.15 -16.52 -0.94
CA TYR A 330 1.91 -15.60 -2.04
C TYR A 330 0.52 -14.99 -1.99
N ASN A 331 -0.53 -15.81 -1.81
CA ASN A 331 -1.93 -15.39 -1.77
C ASN A 331 -2.24 -14.53 -0.54
N GLU A 332 -1.69 -14.86 0.63
CA GLU A 332 -1.80 -14.05 1.86
C GLU A 332 -1.27 -12.63 1.59
N VAL A 333 -0.10 -12.54 0.96
CA VAL A 333 0.59 -11.25 0.76
C VAL A 333 0.06 -10.45 -0.43
N SER A 334 -0.48 -11.12 -1.45
CA SER A 334 -1.09 -10.46 -2.62
C SER A 334 -2.55 -10.08 -2.40
N GLY A 335 -3.28 -10.78 -1.52
CA GLY A 335 -4.68 -10.50 -1.18
C GLY A 335 -4.89 -9.50 -0.04
N GLU A 336 -4.01 -9.47 0.97
CA GLU A 336 -4.14 -8.61 2.16
C GLU A 336 -3.06 -7.52 2.22
N ILE A 337 -3.28 -6.40 1.52
CA ILE A 337 -2.87 -5.09 2.03
C ILE A 337 -4.03 -4.52 2.85
N ARG A 338 -4.46 -5.23 3.91
CA ARG A 338 -5.35 -4.60 4.89
C ARG A 338 -4.50 -3.82 5.87
N TYR A 339 -4.79 -2.53 6.00
CA TYR A 339 -4.29 -1.67 7.07
C TYR A 339 -4.93 -2.09 8.40
N THR A 340 -4.62 -3.29 8.92
CA THR A 340 -4.86 -3.58 10.33
C THR A 340 -3.70 -2.98 11.13
N ARG A 341 -4.03 -2.41 12.30
CA ARG A 341 -3.14 -1.54 13.09
C ARG A 341 -1.80 -2.18 13.48
N ASP A 342 -1.69 -3.52 13.40
CA ASP A 342 -0.61 -4.30 14.01
C ASP A 342 0.17 -5.25 13.07
N ARG A 343 -0.25 -5.47 11.81
CA ARG A 343 0.49 -6.33 10.84
C ARG A 343 0.54 -5.68 9.46
N THR A 344 1.57 -4.90 9.18
CA THR A 344 1.83 -4.36 7.83
C THR A 344 3.15 -4.92 7.31
N ARG A 345 3.07 -5.89 6.38
CA ARG A 345 4.22 -6.33 5.59
C ARG A 345 4.52 -5.30 4.48
N THR A 346 5.79 -5.08 4.19
CA THR A 346 6.27 -4.05 3.26
C THR A 346 5.97 -4.41 1.79
N ALA A 347 5.90 -3.44 0.87
CA ALA A 347 5.80 -3.76 -0.56
C ALA A 347 7.09 -4.38 -1.11
N PHE A 348 8.24 -4.05 -0.51
CA PHE A 348 9.52 -4.70 -0.77
C PHE A 348 9.53 -6.13 -0.22
N GLU A 349 8.98 -6.36 0.97
CA GLU A 349 8.72 -7.68 1.55
C GLU A 349 7.70 -8.43 0.69
N ALA A 350 6.72 -7.76 0.07
CA ALA A 350 5.81 -8.41 -0.87
C ALA A 350 6.52 -8.82 -2.16
N ILE A 351 7.47 -8.01 -2.66
CA ILE A 351 8.34 -8.37 -3.80
C ILE A 351 9.31 -9.48 -3.41
N GLU A 352 9.89 -9.43 -2.21
CA GLU A 352 10.82 -10.41 -1.66
C GLU A 352 10.11 -11.73 -1.36
N ILE A 353 8.93 -11.70 -0.75
CA ILE A 353 8.06 -12.86 -0.54
C ILE A 353 7.55 -13.39 -1.88
N ARG A 354 7.27 -12.54 -2.88
CA ARG A 354 6.95 -12.99 -4.24
C ARG A 354 8.15 -13.68 -4.91
N SER A 355 9.34 -13.14 -4.74
CA SER A 355 10.58 -13.72 -5.26
C SER A 355 10.89 -15.04 -4.55
N ASP A 356 10.74 -15.10 -3.23
CA ASP A 356 10.93 -16.28 -2.38
C ASP A 356 9.86 -17.34 -2.68
N ALA A 357 8.59 -16.96 -2.81
CA ALA A 357 7.51 -17.86 -3.23
C ALA A 357 7.77 -18.43 -4.63
N ASN A 358 8.27 -17.63 -5.58
CA ASN A 358 8.67 -18.13 -6.90
C ASN A 358 9.87 -19.09 -6.82
N ALA A 359 10.86 -18.79 -5.96
CA ALA A 359 12.00 -19.68 -5.73
C ALA A 359 11.54 -21.01 -5.11
N ARG A 360 10.73 -20.97 -4.05
CA ARG A 360 10.13 -22.15 -3.39
C ARG A 360 9.24 -22.95 -4.33
N ARG A 361 8.47 -22.29 -5.20
CA ARG A 361 7.69 -22.96 -6.24
C ARG A 361 8.59 -23.72 -7.21
N THR A 362 9.67 -23.11 -7.66
CA THR A 362 10.66 -23.74 -8.56
C THR A 362 11.33 -24.95 -7.90
N ILE A 363 11.67 -24.83 -6.61
CA ILE A 363 12.19 -25.94 -5.81
C ILE A 363 11.13 -27.05 -5.71
N GLY A 364 9.89 -26.71 -5.35
CA GLY A 364 8.80 -27.68 -5.21
C GLY A 364 8.51 -28.45 -6.50
N VAL A 365 8.50 -27.78 -7.67
CA VAL A 365 8.39 -28.44 -8.98
C VAL A 365 9.55 -29.41 -9.22
N SER A 366 10.78 -28.99 -8.91
CA SER A 366 11.97 -29.84 -9.09
C SER A 366 11.93 -31.09 -8.18
N VAL A 367 11.42 -30.93 -6.96
CA VAL A 367 11.21 -32.03 -6.01
C VAL A 367 10.13 -32.99 -6.50
N ILE A 368 9.00 -32.48 -7.01
CA ILE A 368 7.93 -33.31 -7.59
C ILE A 368 8.48 -34.14 -8.76
N LEU A 369 9.17 -33.50 -9.72
CA LEU A 369 9.75 -34.20 -10.87
C LEU A 369 10.74 -35.29 -10.44
N SER A 370 11.56 -35.01 -9.43
CA SER A 370 12.50 -36.00 -8.87
C SER A 370 11.77 -37.19 -8.24
N GLY A 371 10.71 -36.94 -7.46
CA GLY A 371 9.89 -38.00 -6.86
C GLY A 371 9.20 -38.88 -7.91
N VAL A 372 8.64 -38.27 -8.96
CA VAL A 372 8.01 -38.98 -10.08
C VAL A 372 9.04 -39.84 -10.84
N LEU A 373 10.24 -39.32 -11.09
CA LEU A 373 11.31 -40.08 -11.74
C LEU A 373 11.75 -41.29 -10.91
N VAL A 374 11.89 -41.15 -9.58
CA VAL A 374 12.23 -42.27 -8.69
C VAL A 374 11.14 -43.34 -8.72
N ALA A 375 9.88 -42.95 -8.55
CA ALA A 375 8.76 -43.90 -8.59
C ALA A 375 8.66 -44.61 -9.94
N GLY A 376 8.82 -43.87 -11.05
CA GLY A 376 8.81 -44.44 -12.40
C GLY A 376 9.97 -45.39 -12.67
N ALA A 377 11.19 -45.06 -12.23
CA ALA A 377 12.34 -45.94 -12.36
C ALA A 377 12.19 -47.23 -11.53
N SER A 378 11.64 -47.13 -10.31
CA SER A 378 11.36 -48.31 -9.47
C SER A 378 10.27 -49.20 -10.08
N PHE A 379 9.21 -48.62 -10.62
CA PHE A 379 8.18 -49.37 -11.34
C PHE A 379 8.73 -50.07 -12.58
N MET A 380 9.53 -49.36 -13.39
CA MET A 380 10.16 -49.93 -14.58
C MET A 380 11.15 -51.05 -14.23
N TRP A 381 11.90 -50.92 -13.13
CA TRP A 381 12.74 -52.00 -12.61
C TRP A 381 11.93 -53.23 -12.24
N MET A 382 10.81 -53.06 -11.52
CA MET A 382 9.92 -54.19 -11.18
C MET A 382 9.40 -54.90 -12.42
N ALA A 383 8.98 -54.14 -13.44
CA ALA A 383 8.50 -54.70 -14.70
C ALA A 383 9.59 -55.48 -15.44
N LEU A 384 10.80 -54.92 -15.57
CA LEU A 384 11.92 -55.60 -16.24
C LEU A 384 12.38 -56.84 -15.47
N SER A 385 12.39 -56.82 -14.13
CA SER A 385 12.76 -57.98 -13.33
C SER A 385 11.79 -59.15 -13.50
N SER A 386 10.50 -58.89 -13.75
CA SER A 386 9.53 -59.96 -14.02
C SER A 386 9.69 -60.60 -15.40
N GLU A 387 10.26 -59.90 -16.37
CA GLU A 387 10.54 -60.44 -17.70
C GLU A 387 11.78 -61.36 -17.72
N GLU A 388 12.77 -61.14 -16.85
CA GLU A 388 13.94 -62.01 -16.74
C GLU A 388 13.58 -63.35 -16.10
N GLU A 389 12.75 -63.34 -15.04
CA GLU A 389 12.35 -64.55 -14.32
C GLU A 389 11.49 -65.49 -15.18
N THR A 390 10.60 -64.93 -16.01
CA THR A 390 9.78 -65.72 -16.97
C THR A 390 10.56 -66.29 -18.16
N ARG A 391 11.83 -65.94 -18.31
CA ARG A 391 12.69 -66.43 -19.40
C ARG A 391 13.61 -67.58 -19.00
N GLU A 392 13.82 -67.76 -17.70
CA GLU A 392 14.67 -68.83 -17.13
C GLU A 392 13.86 -70.08 -16.74
N GLU A 393 12.53 -69.96 -16.63
CA GLU A 393 11.58 -71.08 -16.61
C GLU A 393 11.22 -71.57 -18.02
#